data_AF-A0A3S3QFA2-F1
#
_entry.id   AF-A0A3S3QFA2-F1
#
_cell.length_a   1.000
_cell.length_b   1.000
_cell.length_c   1.000
_cell.angle_alpha   90.00
_cell.angle_beta   90.00
_cell.angle_gamma   90.00
#
_symmetry.space_group_name_H-M   'P 1'
#
loop_
_entity.id
_entity.type
_entity.pdbx_description
1 polymer ?
#
loop_
_entity_poly.entity_id
_entity_poly.type
_entity_poly.pdbx_seq_one_letter_code
_entity_poly.pdbx_strand_id
1 'polypeptide(L)'
;MESPLASESFKKLQCAYEANSRKKRSYDEQCEPFLAGVDHRSEESRCIRCTKCGNSHLWICTNRTKAKARWCQECFLYHPAKDGDGWVEKMPQKVEIPRAFVCAESKIFDVSEWASCQETPEPFPLPTEASIVKAAAG
;
A
#
# COMPACT_ATOMS: atom_id res chain seq x y z
N MET A 1 -18.51 47.93 17.81
CA MET A 1 -17.62 48.38 16.71
C MET A 1 -16.33 47.61 16.84
N GLU A 2 -16.10 46.67 15.94
CA GLU A 2 -15.00 45.69 15.97
C GLU A 2 -13.71 46.38 15.49
N SER A 3 -12.59 46.18 16.19
CA SER A 3 -11.34 46.91 15.95
C SER A 3 -10.72 46.52 14.59
N PRO A 4 -10.45 47.49 13.68
CA PRO A 4 -9.92 47.21 12.34
C PRO A 4 -8.59 46.43 12.35
N LEU A 5 -7.75 46.65 13.36
CA LEU A 5 -6.42 46.03 13.49
C LEU A 5 -6.48 44.53 13.81
N ALA A 6 -7.54 44.09 14.51
CA ALA A 6 -7.76 42.67 14.80
C ALA A 6 -8.15 41.92 13.51
N SER A 7 -8.96 42.56 12.65
CA SER A 7 -9.43 41.95 11.40
C SER A 7 -8.30 41.67 10.39
N GLU A 8 -7.28 42.54 10.34
CA GLU A 8 -6.14 42.36 9.45
C GLU A 8 -5.18 41.28 9.94
N SER A 9 -5.03 41.15 11.26
CA SER A 9 -4.23 40.09 11.87
C SER A 9 -4.85 38.72 11.60
N PHE A 10 -6.18 38.59 11.74
CA PHE A 10 -6.90 37.37 11.40
C PHE A 10 -6.79 37.02 9.91
N LYS A 11 -6.89 38.01 9.01
CA LYS A 11 -6.69 37.78 7.56
C LYS A 11 -5.29 37.26 7.24
N LYS A 12 -4.24 37.77 7.90
CA LYS A 12 -2.86 37.29 7.70
C LYS A 12 -2.66 35.87 8.19
N LEU A 13 -3.22 35.54 9.36
CA LEU A 13 -3.19 34.18 9.90
C LEU A 13 -3.99 33.21 9.02
N GLN A 14 -5.13 33.64 8.49
CA GLN A 14 -5.94 32.85 7.58
C GLN A 14 -5.23 32.60 6.25
N CYS A 15 -4.58 33.61 5.65
CA CYS A 15 -3.74 33.43 4.46
C CYS A 15 -2.56 32.49 4.71
N ALA A 16 -1.88 32.61 5.86
CA ALA A 16 -0.78 31.71 6.22
C ALA A 16 -1.28 30.27 6.42
N TYR A 17 -2.44 30.09 7.05
CA TYR A 17 -3.09 28.79 7.22
C TYR A 17 -3.50 28.19 5.87
N GLU A 18 -4.14 28.95 4.98
CA GLU A 18 -4.53 28.50 3.64
C GLU A 18 -3.32 28.15 2.76
N ALA A 19 -2.23 28.91 2.84
CA ALA A 19 -0.99 28.62 2.12
C ALA A 19 -0.27 27.37 2.67
N ASN A 20 -0.26 27.18 3.99
CA ASN A 20 0.28 25.98 4.64
C ASN A 20 -0.60 24.75 4.35
N SER A 21 -1.93 24.94 4.26
CA SER A 21 -2.90 23.91 3.90
C SER A 21 -2.70 23.42 2.46
N ARG A 22 -2.46 24.34 1.51
CA ARG A 22 -2.15 23.99 0.11
C ARG A 22 -0.83 23.24 -0.05
N LYS A 23 0.20 23.57 0.76
CA LYS A 23 1.48 22.83 0.78
C LYS A 23 1.37 21.48 1.48
N LYS A 24 0.55 21.35 2.53
CA LYS A 24 0.24 20.08 3.16
C LYS A 24 -0.52 19.15 2.21
N ARG A 25 -1.40 19.71 1.38
CA ARG A 25 -2.03 18.99 0.27
C ARG A 25 -1.01 18.41 -0.69
N SER A 26 0.03 19.17 -1.07
CA SER A 26 1.08 18.67 -1.98
C SER A 26 1.93 17.50 -1.43
N TYR A 27 2.02 17.30 -0.11
CA TYR A 27 2.77 16.18 0.49
C TYR A 27 1.87 14.96 0.78
N ASP A 28 0.58 15.19 0.99
CA ASP A 28 -0.44 14.15 1.22
C ASP A 28 -1.00 13.59 -0.11
N GLU A 29 -1.03 14.41 -1.17
CA GLU A 29 -1.62 14.09 -2.48
C GLU A 29 -0.73 13.19 -3.37
N GLN A 30 0.51 12.88 -2.96
CA GLN A 30 1.29 11.81 -3.60
C GLN A 30 1.06 10.43 -2.98
N CYS A 31 0.24 10.32 -1.92
CA CYS A 31 -0.15 9.04 -1.30
C CYS A 31 -1.66 8.74 -1.45
N GLU A 32 -2.43 9.67 -2.01
CA GLU A 32 -3.90 9.62 -2.11
C GLU A 32 -4.35 9.39 -3.57
N PRO A 33 -4.49 8.13 -4.01
CA PRO A 33 -5.68 7.91 -4.84
C PRO A 33 -6.48 6.61 -4.62
N PHE A 34 -6.20 5.74 -3.63
CA PHE A 34 -6.93 4.44 -3.63
C PHE A 34 -7.40 3.80 -2.33
N LEU A 35 -7.36 4.44 -1.14
CA LEU A 35 -7.83 3.77 0.09
C LEU A 35 -8.73 4.63 0.99
N ALA A 36 -9.66 5.38 0.37
CA ALA A 36 -10.83 5.89 1.06
C ALA A 36 -11.78 4.73 1.45
N GLY A 37 -11.47 4.02 2.54
CA GLY A 37 -12.35 2.98 3.06
C GLY A 37 -11.80 2.06 4.15
N VAL A 38 -10.53 2.19 4.53
CA VAL A 38 -9.91 1.36 5.57
C VAL A 38 -9.19 2.31 6.52
N ASP A 39 -9.89 2.70 7.59
CA ASP A 39 -9.40 3.45 8.75
C ASP A 39 -8.34 2.64 9.51
N HIS A 40 -7.21 2.37 8.85
CA HIS A 40 -6.10 1.60 9.42
C HIS A 40 -4.75 2.16 9.00
N ARG A 41 -4.64 3.48 8.82
CA ARG A 41 -3.33 4.12 8.97
C ARG A 41 -3.00 4.15 10.46
N SER A 42 -2.59 3.00 11.00
CA SER A 42 -1.87 2.98 12.28
C SER A 42 -0.72 3.97 12.13
N GLU A 43 -0.46 4.79 13.14
CA GLU A 43 0.60 5.81 13.15
C GLU A 43 1.97 5.20 12.80
N GLU A 44 2.10 3.88 12.95
CA GLU A 44 3.29 3.09 12.70
C GLU A 44 3.39 2.47 11.29
N SER A 45 2.44 2.75 10.40
CA SER A 45 2.56 2.40 8.98
C SER A 45 3.65 3.24 8.31
N ARG A 46 4.40 2.67 7.37
CA ARG A 46 5.60 3.30 6.79
C ARG A 46 5.54 3.32 5.27
N CYS A 47 6.08 4.36 4.64
CA CYS A 47 6.30 4.38 3.20
C CYS A 47 7.74 3.96 2.89
N ILE A 48 7.92 2.99 2.01
CA ILE A 48 9.24 2.49 1.59
C ILE A 48 9.44 2.78 0.11
N ARG A 49 10.58 3.39 -0.25
CA ARG A 49 10.93 3.62 -1.64
C ARG A 49 11.29 2.32 -2.34
N CYS A 50 10.58 2.02 -3.42
CA CYS A 50 10.85 0.89 -4.29
C CYS A 50 12.08 1.12 -5.13
N THR A 51 13.01 0.18 -5.11
CA THR A 51 14.17 0.20 -6.00
C THR A 51 13.83 -0.20 -7.44
N LYS A 52 12.70 -0.91 -7.64
CA LYS A 52 12.27 -1.37 -8.96
C LYS A 52 11.53 -0.28 -9.76
N CYS A 53 10.48 0.32 -9.20
CA CYS A 53 9.68 1.33 -9.91
C CYS A 53 10.08 2.78 -9.57
N GLY A 54 10.94 2.99 -8.55
CA GLY A 54 11.33 4.32 -8.09
C GLY A 54 10.29 5.05 -7.22
N ASN A 55 9.06 4.54 -7.14
CA ASN A 55 7.97 5.11 -6.34
C ASN A 55 7.99 4.61 -4.89
N SER A 56 7.25 5.29 -4.01
CA SER A 56 7.06 4.85 -2.62
C SER A 56 5.85 3.92 -2.52
N HIS A 57 6.01 2.80 -1.82
CA HIS A 57 4.93 1.87 -1.48
C HIS A 57 4.63 1.92 0.00
N LEU A 58 3.36 1.71 0.35
CA LEU A 58 2.93 1.68 1.73
C LEU A 58 3.12 0.28 2.33
N TRP A 59 3.81 0.22 3.46
CA TRP A 59 3.84 -0.93 4.37
C TRP A 59 2.86 -0.65 5.50
N ILE A 60 1.75 -1.37 5.51
CA ILE A 60 0.64 -1.12 6.43
C ILE A 60 0.91 -1.91 7.72
N CYS A 61 1.01 -1.22 8.86
CA CYS A 61 1.16 -1.92 10.14
C CYS A 61 -0.14 -2.67 10.46
N THR A 62 -0.02 -3.96 10.74
CA THR A 62 -1.16 -4.80 11.12
C THR A 62 -1.24 -4.96 12.63
N ASN A 63 -2.41 -5.32 13.14
CA ASN A 63 -2.61 -5.65 14.56
C ASN A 63 -2.15 -7.08 14.92
N ARG A 64 -1.46 -7.79 14.01
CA ARG A 64 -0.99 -9.16 14.26
C ARG A 64 0.22 -9.12 15.19
N THR A 65 0.25 -10.05 16.14
CA THR A 65 1.39 -10.21 17.05
C THR A 65 2.38 -11.24 16.50
N LYS A 66 3.66 -11.08 16.85
CA LYS A 66 4.72 -12.03 16.48
C LYS A 66 4.42 -13.48 16.88
N ALA A 67 3.72 -13.71 17.99
CA ALA A 67 3.41 -15.06 18.47
C ALA A 67 2.43 -15.82 17.56
N LYS A 68 1.55 -15.08 16.84
CA LYS A 68 0.50 -15.63 16.00
C LYS A 68 0.46 -14.93 14.64
N ALA A 69 1.62 -14.84 13.99
CA ALA A 69 1.78 -14.02 12.79
C ALA A 69 1.41 -14.77 11.51
N ARG A 70 1.91 -16.01 11.37
CA ARG A 70 1.87 -16.79 10.13
C ARG A 70 0.73 -17.80 10.16
N TRP A 71 -0.26 -17.69 9.29
CA TRP A 71 -1.25 -18.76 9.14
C TRP A 71 -0.65 -19.95 8.39
N CYS A 72 -0.72 -21.15 8.96
CA CYS A 72 -0.34 -22.39 8.29
C CYS A 72 -1.58 -23.17 7.86
N GLN A 73 -1.68 -23.50 6.56
CA GLN A 73 -2.78 -24.28 6.01
C GLN A 73 -2.73 -25.76 6.39
N GLU A 74 -1.52 -26.32 6.63
CA GLU A 74 -1.37 -27.73 7.03
C GLU A 74 -1.69 -27.93 8.51
N CYS A 75 -1.21 -27.02 9.38
CA CYS A 75 -1.43 -27.09 10.81
C CYS A 75 -2.79 -26.51 11.24
N PHE A 76 -3.44 -25.72 10.38
CA PHE A 76 -4.62 -24.89 10.71
C PHE A 76 -4.42 -24.01 11.96
N LEU A 77 -3.18 -23.55 12.16
CA LEU A 77 -2.76 -22.79 13.32
C LEU A 77 -1.88 -21.61 12.91
N TYR A 78 -1.85 -20.60 13.78
CA TYR A 78 -0.92 -19.49 13.66
C TYR A 78 0.42 -19.84 14.28
N HIS A 79 1.49 -19.64 13.52
CA HIS A 79 2.88 -19.81 13.95
C HIS A 79 3.56 -18.47 14.25
N PRO A 80 4.56 -18.49 15.13
CA PRO A 80 5.33 -17.29 15.41
C PRO A 80 6.17 -16.86 14.19
N ALA A 81 6.44 -15.57 14.10
CA ALA A 81 7.39 -14.97 13.16
C ALA A 81 8.51 -14.24 13.92
N LYS A 82 9.71 -14.26 13.33
CA LYS A 82 10.90 -13.54 13.77
C LYS A 82 11.09 -12.30 12.90
N ASP A 83 11.83 -11.31 13.40
CA ASP A 83 12.19 -10.16 12.57
C ASP A 83 13.02 -10.62 11.37
N GLY A 84 12.65 -10.14 10.19
CA GLY A 84 13.21 -10.59 8.90
C GLY A 84 12.40 -11.70 8.22
N ASP A 85 11.42 -12.31 8.89
CA ASP A 85 10.52 -13.28 8.24
C ASP A 85 9.56 -12.58 7.27
N GLY A 86 9.43 -13.12 6.06
CA GLY A 86 8.42 -12.73 5.07
C GLY A 86 7.62 -13.94 4.61
N TRP A 87 6.31 -13.78 4.43
CA TRP A 87 5.43 -14.85 3.96
C TRP A 87 4.28 -14.32 3.12
N VAL A 88 3.67 -15.21 2.35
CA VAL A 88 2.52 -14.90 1.50
C VAL A 88 1.34 -15.75 1.97
N GLU A 89 0.19 -15.12 2.14
CA GLU A 89 -1.08 -15.77 2.43
C GLU A 89 -1.98 -15.70 1.19
N LYS A 90 -2.41 -16.87 0.70
CA LYS A 90 -3.35 -16.98 -0.42
C LYS A 90 -4.76 -17.16 0.13
N MET A 91 -5.66 -16.22 -0.17
CA MET A 91 -7.06 -16.33 0.22
C MET A 91 -7.79 -17.33 -0.70
N PRO A 92 -8.55 -18.31 -0.16
CA PRO A 92 -9.12 -19.39 -0.94
C PRO A 92 -10.32 -18.99 -1.84
N GLN A 93 -10.85 -17.76 -1.76
CA GLN A 93 -12.20 -17.46 -2.27
C GLN A 93 -12.33 -16.27 -3.22
N LYS A 94 -11.25 -15.58 -3.60
CA LYS A 94 -11.31 -14.52 -4.62
C LYS A 94 -10.08 -14.54 -5.51
N VAL A 95 -10.27 -14.16 -6.78
CA VAL A 95 -9.21 -13.82 -7.75
C VAL A 95 -8.52 -12.53 -7.26
N GLU A 96 -7.90 -12.61 -6.10
CA GLU A 96 -7.39 -11.46 -5.35
C GLU A 96 -5.91 -11.69 -5.12
N ILE A 97 -5.15 -10.62 -5.37
CA ILE A 97 -3.69 -10.58 -5.35
C ILE A 97 -3.18 -11.24 -4.05
N PRO A 98 -2.19 -12.15 -4.11
CA PRO A 98 -1.63 -12.78 -2.93
C PRO A 98 -1.20 -11.72 -1.90
N ARG A 99 -1.60 -11.91 -0.63
CA ARG A 99 -1.24 -10.96 0.43
C ARG A 99 0.15 -11.29 0.94
N ALA A 100 1.06 -10.33 0.89
CA ALA A 100 2.41 -10.49 1.38
C ALA A 100 2.57 -9.77 2.72
N PHE A 101 3.23 -10.43 3.66
CA PHE A 101 3.50 -9.91 4.99
C PHE A 101 4.98 -10.04 5.34
N VAL A 102 5.47 -9.11 6.15
CA VAL A 102 6.83 -9.17 6.73
C VAL A 102 6.79 -8.84 8.20
N CYS A 103 7.70 -9.43 8.96
CA CYS A 103 7.98 -9.05 10.33
C CYS A 103 9.21 -8.16 10.39
N ALA A 104 9.05 -6.92 10.83
CA ALA A 104 10.13 -5.95 10.99
C ALA A 104 9.91 -5.15 12.27
N GLU A 105 10.98 -4.83 13.00
CA GLU A 105 10.91 -4.03 14.24
C GLU A 105 9.88 -4.55 15.25
N SER A 106 9.79 -5.88 15.38
CA SER A 106 8.81 -6.54 16.24
C SER A 106 7.34 -6.35 15.90
N LYS A 107 7.03 -5.87 14.70
CA LYS A 107 5.67 -5.69 14.19
C LYS A 107 5.48 -6.43 12.86
N ILE A 108 4.22 -6.70 12.53
CA ILE A 108 3.85 -7.35 11.28
C ILE A 108 3.29 -6.31 10.32
N PHE A 109 3.89 -6.19 9.15
CA PHE A 109 3.47 -5.27 8.09
C PHE A 109 2.89 -6.03 6.93
N ASP A 110 1.79 -5.52 6.39
CA ASP A 110 1.29 -5.91 5.09
C ASP A 110 2.05 -5.14 4.01
N VAL A 111 2.71 -5.88 3.13
CA VAL A 111 3.55 -5.36 2.05
C VAL A 111 3.06 -5.82 0.68
N SER A 112 1.78 -6.17 0.58
CA SER A 112 1.17 -6.71 -0.65
C SER A 112 1.34 -5.77 -1.85
N GLU A 113 1.24 -4.45 -1.63
CA GLU A 113 1.44 -3.43 -2.66
C GLU A 113 2.88 -3.38 -3.16
N TRP A 114 3.84 -3.46 -2.23
CA TRP A 114 5.27 -3.51 -2.58
C TRP A 114 5.61 -4.82 -3.29
N ALA A 115 5.07 -5.94 -2.81
CA ALA A 115 5.32 -7.28 -3.36
C ALA A 115 4.75 -7.40 -4.78
N SER A 116 3.54 -6.91 -5.04
CA SER A 116 2.98 -6.90 -6.40
C SER A 116 3.79 -6.02 -7.34
N CYS A 117 4.42 -4.96 -6.83
CA CYS A 117 5.35 -4.17 -7.61
C CYS A 117 6.62 -4.95 -7.95
N GLN A 118 7.11 -5.85 -7.07
CA GLN A 118 8.29 -6.69 -7.36
C GLN A 118 8.04 -7.70 -8.48
N GLU A 119 6.81 -8.20 -8.62
CA GLU A 119 6.44 -9.10 -9.72
C GLU A 119 6.53 -8.36 -11.06
N THR A 120 7.27 -8.91 -12.02
CA THR A 120 7.19 -8.43 -13.40
C THR A 120 5.82 -8.80 -13.95
N PRO A 121 5.10 -7.88 -14.62
CA PRO A 121 4.06 -8.33 -15.52
C PRO A 121 4.79 -9.17 -16.56
N GLU A 122 4.72 -10.50 -16.43
CA GLU A 122 4.93 -11.37 -17.58
C GLU A 122 4.09 -10.76 -18.70
N PRO A 123 4.66 -10.40 -19.85
CA PRO A 123 3.83 -10.11 -20.99
C PRO A 123 2.97 -11.35 -21.15
N PHE A 124 1.65 -11.22 -20.96
CA PHE A 124 0.71 -12.19 -21.46
C PHE A 124 1.21 -12.54 -22.86
N PRO A 125 1.57 -13.80 -23.15
CA PRO A 125 1.95 -14.14 -24.50
C PRO A 125 0.74 -13.74 -25.34
N LEU A 126 0.87 -12.63 -26.07
CA LEU A 126 -0.08 -12.27 -27.11
C LEU A 126 -0.21 -13.54 -27.93
N PRO A 127 -1.43 -13.98 -28.27
CA PRO A 127 -1.57 -15.11 -29.16
C PRO A 127 -0.75 -14.79 -30.40
N THR A 128 0.38 -15.47 -30.56
CA THR A 128 1.24 -15.33 -31.72
C THR A 128 0.35 -15.54 -32.93
N GLU A 129 0.49 -14.66 -33.93
CA GLU A 129 -0.17 -14.68 -35.24
C GLU A 129 -0.07 -16.04 -35.98
N ALA A 130 0.60 -17.03 -35.40
CA ALA A 130 0.63 -18.42 -35.86
C ALA A 130 -0.71 -19.18 -35.68
N SER A 131 -1.65 -18.69 -34.87
CA SER A 131 -2.97 -19.33 -34.72
C SER A 131 -4.04 -18.85 -35.71
N ILE A 132 -3.78 -17.77 -36.47
CA ILE A 132 -4.76 -17.23 -37.44
C ILE A 132 -4.73 -17.99 -38.77
N VAL A 133 -3.60 -18.62 -39.13
CA VAL A 133 -3.43 -19.26 -40.44
C VAL A 133 -3.96 -20.70 -40.56
N LYS A 134 -4.54 -21.28 -39.50
CA LYS A 134 -5.03 -22.67 -39.52
C LYS A 134 -6.55 -22.83 -39.49
N ALA A 135 -7.30 -21.76 -39.80
CA ALA A 135 -8.76 -21.80 -39.93
C ALA A 135 -9.27 -21.51 -41.35
N ALA A 136 -8.38 -21.44 -42.36
CA ALA A 136 -8.76 -21.19 -43.75
C ALA A 136 -8.03 -22.11 -44.74
N ALA A 137 -7.96 -23.41 -44.45
CA ALA A 137 -7.71 -24.47 -45.44
C ALA A 137 -7.92 -25.83 -44.77
N GLY A 138 -9.04 -26.49 -45.09
CA GLY A 138 -9.37 -27.85 -44.63
C GLY A 138 -10.86 -28.02 -44.43
#